data_AF-A0A927J7U5-F1
#
_entry.id   AF-A0A927J7U5-F1
#
_cell.length_a   1.000
_cell.length_b   1.000
_cell.length_c   1.000
_cell.angle_alpha   90.00
_cell.angle_beta   90.00
_cell.angle_gamma   90.00
#
_symmetry.space_group_name_H-M   'P 1'
#
loop_
_entity.id
_entity.type
_entity.pdbx_description
1 polymer ?
#
loop_
_entity_poly.entity_id
_entity_poly.type
_entity_poly.pdbx_seq_one_letter_code
_entity_poly.pdbx_strand_id
1 'polypeptide(L)'
;MHNWFECKISYDKQLENGQQKKVTESYLVDALSFTEAEARIIENIKPYISGEFSVADIKRAKLSEIFFNKNGDRYFRAKVYFITLDEKNGQEKKTPSNMLVQACDIKEALKVIEKGMEGTMADYTIGSLTETGIMDIFPYDADKAEKPKQEPDLLDGIYEDPLYDQAKDLLAHHTTVSPSLLQRTYSIGYNRANRLLDALEQQGIVGPFNGASPRRVLINEEHE
;
A
#
# COMPACT_ATOMS: atom_id res chain seq x y z
N MET A 1 -20.41 -0.42 9.05
CA MET A 1 -20.31 -1.33 7.88
C MET A 1 -19.49 -0.58 6.84
N HIS A 2 -18.28 -1.05 6.55
CA HIS A 2 -17.40 -0.38 5.60
C HIS A 2 -17.90 -0.62 4.17
N ASN A 3 -17.81 0.43 3.35
CA ASN A 3 -18.21 0.41 1.96
C ASN A 3 -16.98 0.77 1.13
N TRP A 4 -16.19 -0.25 0.81
CA TRP A 4 -14.95 -0.07 0.09
C TRP A 4 -15.18 0.19 -1.40
N PHE A 5 -14.47 1.17 -1.93
CA PHE A 5 -14.38 1.50 -3.35
C PHE A 5 -12.91 1.39 -3.79
N GLU A 6 -12.65 0.64 -4.86
CA GLU A 6 -11.36 0.65 -5.53
C GLU A 6 -11.39 1.78 -6.58
N CYS A 7 -10.65 2.86 -6.30
CA CYS A 7 -10.53 4.04 -7.13
C CYS A 7 -9.20 4.00 -7.90
N LYS A 8 -9.21 4.27 -9.19
CA LYS A 8 -8.00 4.38 -10.00
C LYS A 8 -7.72 5.83 -10.35
N ILE A 9 -6.53 6.30 -10.05
CA ILE A 9 -6.07 7.64 -10.40
C ILE A 9 -5.06 7.52 -11.54
N SER A 10 -5.23 8.36 -12.56
CA SER A 10 -4.28 8.47 -13.66
C SER A 10 -3.70 9.86 -13.75
N TYR A 11 -2.38 9.91 -13.88
CA TYR A 11 -1.59 11.14 -13.96
C TYR A 11 -0.34 10.91 -14.81
N ASP A 12 0.28 11.99 -15.26
CA ASP A 12 1.52 11.93 -16.01
C ASP A 12 2.70 11.96 -15.04
N LYS A 13 3.46 10.85 -15.00
CA LYS A 13 4.69 10.73 -14.21
C LYS A 13 5.88 11.01 -15.12
N GLN A 14 6.72 11.96 -14.75
CA GLN A 14 8.01 12.14 -15.40
C GLN A 14 8.93 10.99 -15.00
N LEU A 15 9.51 10.32 -16.00
CA LEU A 15 10.52 9.29 -15.83
C LEU A 15 11.91 9.90 -15.75
N GLU A 16 12.88 9.14 -15.23
CA GLU A 16 14.28 9.56 -15.03
C GLU A 16 14.97 10.04 -16.33
N ASN A 17 14.43 9.68 -17.50
CA ASN A 17 14.91 10.08 -18.82
C ASN A 17 14.24 11.35 -19.38
N GLY A 18 13.40 12.04 -18.60
CA GLY A 18 12.64 13.21 -19.02
C GLY A 18 11.39 12.90 -19.85
N GLN A 19 11.08 11.63 -20.13
CA GLN A 19 9.82 11.26 -20.80
C GLN A 19 8.66 11.29 -19.81
N GLN A 20 7.57 11.92 -20.22
CA GLN A 20 6.30 11.81 -19.52
C GLN A 20 5.63 10.48 -19.87
N LYS A 21 5.29 9.70 -18.84
CA LYS A 21 4.52 8.47 -18.99
C LYS A 21 3.25 8.57 -18.15
N LYS A 22 2.12 8.34 -18.80
CA LYS A 22 0.85 8.18 -18.11
C LYS A 22 0.89 6.92 -17.26
N VAL A 23 0.69 7.10 -15.95
CA VAL A 23 0.58 6.00 -14.99
C VAL A 23 -0.84 5.92 -14.46
N THR A 24 -1.21 4.74 -13.96
CA THR A 24 -2.50 4.51 -13.33
C THR A 24 -2.27 3.71 -12.06
N GLU A 25 -2.66 4.29 -10.93
CA GLU A 25 -2.49 3.70 -9.61
C GLU A 25 -3.88 3.41 -9.01
N SER A 26 -4.00 2.31 -8.27
CA SER A 26 -5.26 1.92 -7.64
C SER A 26 -5.19 2.17 -6.14
N TYR A 27 -6.28 2.65 -5.57
CA TYR A 27 -6.41 3.00 -4.16
C TYR A 27 -7.72 2.44 -3.63
N LEU A 28 -7.76 2.07 -2.35
CA LEU A 28 -8.99 1.64 -1.70
C LEU A 28 -9.52 2.75 -0.81
N VAL A 29 -10.78 3.13 -0.94
CA VAL A 29 -11.40 4.23 -0.19
C VAL A 29 -12.66 3.72 0.46
N ASP A 30 -12.83 3.98 1.75
CA ASP A 30 -14.11 3.77 2.43
C ASP A 30 -14.98 5.02 2.29
N ALA A 31 -16.18 4.86 1.72
CA ALA A 31 -17.11 5.95 1.44
C ALA A 31 -18.54 5.42 1.39
N LEU A 32 -19.56 6.27 1.49
CA LEU A 32 -20.97 5.83 1.40
C LEU A 32 -21.45 5.76 -0.06
N SER A 33 -20.88 6.56 -0.95
CA SER A 33 -21.31 6.69 -2.36
C SER A 33 -20.13 6.85 -3.32
N PHE A 34 -20.39 6.67 -4.63
CA PHE A 34 -19.38 6.89 -5.68
C PHE A 34 -18.88 8.34 -5.71
N THR A 35 -19.79 9.31 -5.58
CA THR A 35 -19.44 10.74 -5.56
C THR A 35 -18.58 11.10 -4.35
N GLU A 36 -18.87 10.52 -3.19
CA GLU A 36 -18.04 10.69 -2.00
C GLU A 36 -16.67 10.02 -2.15
N ALA A 37 -16.63 8.79 -2.70
CA ALA A 37 -15.38 8.09 -2.98
C ALA A 37 -14.48 8.89 -3.93
N GLU A 38 -15.06 9.51 -4.95
CA GLU A 38 -14.38 10.39 -5.91
C GLU A 38 -13.79 11.64 -5.23
N ALA A 39 -14.60 12.35 -4.44
CA ALA A 39 -14.14 13.54 -3.72
C ALA A 39 -13.01 13.20 -2.74
N ARG A 40 -13.18 12.13 -1.95
CA ARG A 40 -12.19 11.69 -0.96
C ARG A 40 -10.88 11.27 -1.61
N ILE A 41 -10.90 10.50 -2.71
CA ILE A 41 -9.65 10.09 -3.34
C ILE A 41 -8.90 11.30 -3.91
N ILE A 42 -9.61 12.26 -4.50
CA ILE A 42 -9.02 13.50 -5.00
C ILE A 42 -8.34 14.26 -3.85
N GLU A 43 -9.01 14.44 -2.72
CA GLU A 43 -8.47 15.15 -1.55
C GLU A 43 -7.22 14.49 -0.95
N ASN A 44 -7.23 13.15 -0.85
CA ASN A 44 -6.12 12.39 -0.28
C ASN A 44 -4.91 12.35 -1.21
N ILE A 45 -5.12 12.31 -2.54
CA ILE A 45 -4.04 12.15 -3.53
C ILE A 45 -3.45 13.48 -4.00
N LYS A 46 -4.23 14.56 -3.99
CA LYS A 46 -3.78 15.90 -4.39
C LYS A 46 -2.44 16.37 -3.79
N PRO A 47 -2.09 16.12 -2.51
CA PRO A 47 -0.78 16.52 -1.99
C PRO A 47 0.40 15.71 -2.55
N TYR A 48 0.16 14.51 -3.10
CA TYR A 48 1.23 13.60 -3.55
C TYR A 48 1.49 13.66 -5.06
N ILE A 49 0.56 14.19 -5.85
CA ILE A 49 0.71 14.32 -7.31
C ILE A 49 0.98 15.79 -7.67
N SER A 50 2.13 16.03 -8.30
CA SER A 50 2.44 17.31 -8.93
C SER A 50 1.86 17.34 -10.35
N GLY A 51 0.86 18.18 -10.60
CA GLY A 51 0.24 18.36 -11.92
C GLY A 51 -1.23 17.97 -11.97
N GLU A 52 -1.77 17.88 -13.19
CA GLU A 52 -3.15 17.43 -13.41
C GLU A 52 -3.27 15.91 -13.29
N PHE A 53 -4.33 15.46 -12.62
CA PHE A 53 -4.69 14.05 -12.54
C PHE A 53 -6.20 13.89 -12.73
N SER A 54 -6.61 12.69 -13.12
CA SER A 54 -8.01 12.32 -13.30
C SER A 54 -8.32 11.00 -12.62
N VAL A 55 -9.56 10.86 -12.15
CA VAL A 55 -10.08 9.60 -11.67
C VAL A 55 -10.49 8.76 -12.88
N ALA A 56 -9.75 7.69 -13.15
CA ALA A 56 -9.91 6.85 -14.33
C ALA A 56 -11.02 5.80 -14.17
N ASP A 57 -11.24 5.30 -12.96
CA ASP A 57 -12.22 4.26 -12.66
C ASP A 57 -12.59 4.29 -11.18
N ILE A 58 -13.85 3.97 -10.84
CA ILE A 58 -14.32 3.77 -9.48
C ILE A 58 -15.25 2.57 -9.46
N LYS A 59 -14.90 1.54 -8.67
CA LYS A 59 -15.73 0.34 -8.52
C LYS A 59 -15.92 -0.04 -7.06
N ARG A 60 -17.08 -0.60 -6.72
CA ARG A 60 -17.31 -1.16 -5.38
C ARG A 60 -16.43 -2.39 -5.17
N ALA A 61 -15.64 -2.39 -4.11
CA ALA A 61 -14.86 -3.52 -3.67
C ALA A 61 -15.66 -4.31 -2.61
N LYS A 62 -16.08 -5.53 -2.96
CA LYS A 62 -16.74 -6.44 -2.02
C LYS A 62 -15.70 -7.12 -1.15
N LEU A 63 -15.19 -6.39 -0.16
CA LEU A 63 -14.27 -6.88 0.85
C LEU A 63 -15.03 -7.10 2.16
N SER A 64 -14.92 -8.30 2.71
CA SER A 64 -15.51 -8.65 4.01
C SER A 64 -14.64 -8.18 5.16
N GLU A 65 -13.33 -8.29 5.03
CA GLU A 65 -12.35 -7.98 6.08
C GLU A 65 -11.03 -7.49 5.47
N ILE A 66 -10.29 -6.66 6.22
CA ILE A 66 -8.95 -6.19 5.85
C ILE A 66 -7.99 -6.45 7.01
N PHE A 67 -6.95 -7.25 6.77
CA PHE A 67 -5.91 -7.57 7.75
C PHE A 67 -4.69 -6.69 7.51
N PHE A 68 -4.47 -5.71 8.40
CA PHE A 68 -3.29 -4.86 8.37
C PHE A 68 -2.09 -5.53 9.03
N ASN A 69 -0.91 -5.27 8.49
CA ASN A 69 0.37 -5.75 9.01
C ASN A 69 1.37 -4.60 8.92
N LYS A 70 1.95 -4.21 10.06
CA LYS A 70 2.88 -3.08 10.16
C LYS A 70 4.07 -3.20 9.19
N ASN A 71 4.53 -4.43 8.98
CA ASN A 71 5.68 -4.71 8.13
C ASN A 71 5.30 -4.79 6.64
N GLY A 72 4.02 -5.00 6.33
CA GLY A 72 3.55 -5.21 4.98
C GLY A 72 3.44 -3.91 4.19
N ASP A 73 3.73 -3.99 2.90
CA ASP A 73 3.83 -2.84 1.99
C ASP A 73 3.13 -3.06 0.64
N ARG A 74 2.50 -4.22 0.50
CA ARG A 74 1.64 -4.61 -0.61
C ARG A 74 0.34 -5.17 -0.06
N TYR A 75 -0.69 -5.16 -0.90
CA TYR A 75 -1.99 -5.71 -0.55
C TYR A 75 -2.29 -6.93 -1.41
N PHE A 76 -2.64 -8.04 -0.76
CA PHE A 76 -3.02 -9.29 -1.39
C PHE A 76 -4.51 -9.54 -1.20
N ARG A 77 -5.21 -9.82 -2.29
CA ARG A 77 -6.60 -10.25 -2.26
C ARG A 77 -6.63 -11.75 -1.99
N ALA A 78 -7.22 -12.11 -0.86
CA ALA A 78 -7.47 -13.48 -0.49
C ALA A 78 -8.94 -13.82 -0.73
N LYS A 79 -9.19 -14.92 -1.43
CA LYS A 79 -10.54 -15.47 -1.57
C LYS A 79 -10.67 -16.68 -0.66
N VAL A 80 -11.43 -16.52 0.42
CA VAL A 80 -11.68 -17.55 1.42
C VAL A 80 -13.07 -18.14 1.19
N TYR A 81 -13.18 -19.45 1.22
CA TYR A 81 -14.44 -20.16 1.14
C TYR A 81 -14.80 -20.67 2.53
N PHE A 82 -15.85 -20.09 3.11
CA PHE A 82 -16.45 -20.64 4.33
C PHE A 82 -17.27 -21.87 3.98
N ILE A 83 -17.04 -22.95 4.70
CA ILE A 83 -17.73 -24.22 4.54
C ILE A 83 -18.83 -24.27 5.58
N THR A 84 -20.07 -24.39 5.11
CA THR A 84 -21.25 -24.57 5.96
C THR A 84 -21.97 -25.82 5.52
N LEU A 85 -22.41 -26.65 6.45
CA LEU A 85 -23.29 -27.78 6.16
C LEU A 85 -24.72 -27.29 5.97
N ASP A 86 -25.34 -27.66 4.85
CA ASP A 86 -26.77 -27.43 4.62
C ASP A 86 -27.58 -28.49 5.39
N GLU A 87 -28.31 -28.04 6.42
CA GLU A 87 -29.09 -28.89 7.33
C GLU A 87 -30.15 -29.75 6.62
N LYS A 88 -30.55 -29.39 5.39
CA LYS A 88 -31.61 -30.09 4.66
C LYS A 88 -31.12 -31.28 3.84
N ASN A 89 -29.91 -31.24 3.33
CA ASN A 89 -29.39 -32.26 2.41
C ASN A 89 -28.00 -32.79 2.79
N GLY A 90 -27.39 -32.28 3.88
CA GLY A 90 -26.07 -32.68 4.35
C GLY A 90 -24.93 -32.33 3.39
N GLN A 91 -25.18 -31.48 2.39
CA GLN A 91 -24.15 -31.06 1.44
C GLN A 91 -23.36 -29.87 1.99
N GLU A 92 -22.06 -29.87 1.71
CA GLU A 92 -21.19 -28.74 1.99
C GLU A 92 -21.47 -27.58 1.02
N LYS A 93 -21.86 -26.44 1.56
CA LYS A 93 -21.96 -25.19 0.82
C LYS A 93 -20.71 -24.35 1.07
N LYS A 94 -20.04 -23.98 -0.02
CA LYS A 94 -18.87 -23.09 0.01
C LYS A 94 -19.28 -21.66 -0.33
N THR A 95 -19.24 -20.77 0.65
CA THR A 95 -19.57 -19.35 0.46
C THR A 95 -18.29 -18.54 0.29
N PRO A 96 -18.05 -17.91 -0.89
CA PRO A 96 -16.84 -17.13 -1.11
C PRO A 96 -16.91 -15.79 -0.36
N SER A 97 -15.80 -15.42 0.25
CA SER A 97 -15.58 -14.17 0.95
C SER A 97 -14.23 -13.62 0.51
N ASN A 98 -14.20 -12.39 -0.01
CA ASN A 98 -12.95 -11.75 -0.41
C ASN A 98 -12.45 -10.90 0.74
N MET A 99 -11.20 -11.11 1.13
CA MET A 99 -10.50 -10.37 2.16
C MET A 99 -9.28 -9.70 1.55
N LEU A 100 -8.80 -8.64 2.19
CA LEU A 100 -7.56 -7.97 1.79
C LEU A 100 -6.53 -8.13 2.91
N VAL A 101 -5.28 -8.43 2.54
CA VAL A 101 -4.21 -8.73 3.48
C VAL A 101 -3.01 -7.87 3.13
N GLN A 102 -2.50 -7.11 4.10
CA GLN A 102 -1.26 -6.36 3.95
C GLN A 102 -0.07 -7.27 4.30
N ALA A 103 0.92 -7.34 3.40
CA ALA A 103 2.14 -8.15 3.58
C ALA A 103 3.25 -7.68 2.61
N CYS A 104 4.47 -8.17 2.78
CA CYS A 104 5.57 -7.96 1.83
C CYS A 104 5.60 -9.00 0.72
N ASP A 105 5.19 -10.23 1.02
CA ASP A 105 5.19 -11.33 0.06
C ASP A 105 3.99 -12.27 0.27
N ILE A 106 3.81 -13.20 -0.67
CA ILE A 106 2.71 -14.17 -0.66
C ILE A 106 2.78 -15.10 0.57
N LYS A 107 3.98 -15.46 1.05
CA LYS A 107 4.15 -16.37 2.19
C LYS A 107 3.76 -15.67 3.49
N GLU A 108 4.15 -14.41 3.66
CA GLU A 108 3.72 -13.59 4.78
C GLU A 108 2.22 -13.31 4.71
N ALA A 109 1.68 -13.00 3.54
CA ALA A 109 0.24 -12.82 3.34
C ALA A 109 -0.55 -14.06 3.78
N LEU A 110 -0.06 -15.27 3.48
CA LEU A 110 -0.65 -16.53 3.94
C LEU A 110 -0.65 -16.61 5.48
N LYS A 111 0.47 -16.30 6.13
CA LYS A 111 0.56 -16.32 7.59
C LYS A 111 -0.37 -15.30 8.26
N VAL A 112 -0.45 -14.09 7.70
CA VAL A 112 -1.29 -13.02 8.25
C VAL A 112 -2.76 -13.41 8.17
N ILE A 113 -3.22 -13.98 7.04
CA ILE A 113 -4.61 -14.43 6.94
C ILE A 113 -4.88 -15.64 7.83
N GLU A 114 -3.98 -16.62 7.91
CA GLU A 114 -4.14 -17.76 8.82
C GLU A 114 -4.32 -17.28 10.26
N LYS A 115 -3.41 -16.41 10.74
CA LYS A 115 -3.49 -15.81 12.07
C LYS A 115 -4.75 -14.98 12.28
N GLY A 116 -5.18 -14.22 11.26
CA GLY A 116 -6.41 -13.42 11.31
C GLY A 116 -7.67 -14.29 11.38
N MET A 117 -7.62 -15.50 10.82
CA MET A 117 -8.73 -16.44 10.75
C MET A 117 -8.77 -17.43 11.91
N GLU A 118 -7.67 -17.65 12.65
CA GLU A 118 -7.58 -18.56 13.80
C GLU A 118 -8.70 -18.36 14.85
N GLY A 119 -9.19 -17.12 15.02
CA GLY A 119 -10.28 -16.82 15.94
C GLY A 119 -11.69 -17.21 15.45
N THR A 120 -11.81 -17.71 14.23
CA THR A 120 -13.10 -18.00 13.58
C THR A 120 -13.54 -19.43 13.88
N MET A 121 -14.76 -19.60 14.39
CA MET A 121 -15.37 -20.91 14.67
C MET A 121 -15.87 -21.66 13.42
N ALA A 122 -15.76 -21.04 12.24
CA ALA A 122 -16.24 -21.59 10.98
C ALA A 122 -15.11 -22.29 10.22
N ASP A 123 -15.41 -23.46 9.66
CA ASP A 123 -14.53 -24.13 8.73
C ASP A 123 -14.34 -23.27 7.48
N TYR A 124 -13.08 -23.11 7.05
CA TYR A 124 -12.75 -22.31 5.88
C TYR A 124 -11.61 -22.93 5.07
N THR A 125 -11.56 -22.58 3.80
CA THR A 125 -10.44 -22.90 2.91
C THR A 125 -10.01 -21.68 2.13
N ILE A 126 -8.70 -21.44 2.04
CA ILE A 126 -8.15 -20.36 1.21
C ILE A 126 -8.14 -20.85 -0.24
N GLY A 127 -8.96 -20.27 -1.09
CA GLY A 127 -9.07 -20.67 -2.50
C GLY A 127 -8.07 -19.98 -3.41
N SER A 128 -7.74 -18.72 -3.15
CA SER A 128 -6.70 -17.99 -3.90
C SER A 128 -6.12 -16.85 -3.08
N LEU A 129 -4.84 -16.56 -3.31
CA LEU A 129 -4.14 -15.40 -2.77
C LEU A 129 -3.41 -14.71 -3.92
N THR A 130 -3.71 -13.43 -4.17
CA THR A 130 -3.22 -12.73 -5.35
C THR A 130 -2.81 -11.30 -4.99
N GLU A 131 -1.60 -10.90 -5.38
CA GLU A 131 -1.12 -9.52 -5.23
C GLU A 131 -2.03 -8.56 -6.01
N THR A 132 -2.38 -7.44 -5.39
CA THR A 132 -3.19 -6.39 -6.01
C THR A 132 -2.32 -5.20 -6.38
N GLY A 133 -2.80 -4.38 -7.31
CA GLY A 133 -2.19 -3.08 -7.62
C GLY A 133 -2.68 -1.95 -6.69
N ILE A 134 -3.25 -2.29 -5.53
CA ILE A 134 -3.66 -1.30 -4.53
C ILE A 134 -2.39 -0.73 -3.91
N MET A 135 -2.27 0.59 -3.99
CA MET A 135 -1.15 1.35 -3.45
C MET A 135 -1.43 1.70 -2.00
N ASP A 136 -2.61 2.22 -1.67
CA ASP A 136 -2.94 2.61 -0.29
C ASP A 136 -4.43 2.42 0.02
N ILE A 137 -4.76 2.42 1.31
CA ILE A 137 -6.12 2.32 1.84
C ILE A 137 -6.44 3.57 2.65
N PHE A 138 -7.51 4.26 2.26
CA PHE A 138 -8.05 5.43 2.93
C PHE A 138 -9.33 5.06 3.70
N PRO A 139 -9.23 4.60 4.96
CA PRO A 139 -10.39 4.27 5.78
C PRO A 139 -11.24 5.50 6.09
N TYR A 140 -12.50 5.26 6.44
CA TYR A 140 -13.43 6.31 6.85
C TYR A 140 -13.15 6.67 8.31
N ASP A 141 -12.42 7.76 8.55
CA ASP A 141 -12.36 8.39 9.86
C ASP A 141 -13.46 9.47 9.94
N ALA A 142 -14.49 9.22 10.75
CA ALA A 142 -15.51 10.23 11.07
C ALA A 142 -14.92 11.42 11.86
N ASP A 143 -13.85 11.19 12.62
CA ASP A 143 -13.24 12.16 13.54
C ASP A 143 -12.13 13.04 12.90
N LYS A 144 -11.73 12.79 11.65
CA LYS A 144 -10.68 13.55 10.95
C LYS A 144 -11.18 14.76 10.15
N ALA A 145 -12.48 15.06 10.19
CA ALA A 145 -13.06 16.19 9.46
C ALA A 145 -12.61 17.59 9.97
N GLU A 146 -12.01 17.70 11.16
CA GLU A 146 -11.68 19.00 11.79
C GLU A 146 -10.20 19.25 12.12
N LYS A 147 -9.26 18.35 11.81
CA LYS A 147 -7.83 18.64 12.03
C LYS A 147 -7.10 18.91 10.71
N PRO A 148 -6.43 20.07 10.54
CA PRO A 148 -5.49 20.22 9.44
C PRO A 148 -4.44 19.11 9.54
N LYS A 149 -4.21 18.46 8.40
CA LYS A 149 -3.27 17.37 8.12
C LYS A 149 -2.08 17.36 9.10
N GLN A 150 -2.11 16.47 10.09
CA GLN A 150 -0.85 15.86 10.51
C GLN A 150 -0.49 14.90 9.38
N GLU A 151 0.68 15.12 8.78
CA GLU A 151 1.39 14.05 8.09
C GLU A 151 1.18 12.78 8.95
N PRO A 152 0.73 11.65 8.38
CA PRO A 152 0.84 10.40 9.12
C PRO A 152 2.26 10.35 9.65
N ASP A 153 2.46 9.89 10.87
CA ASP A 153 3.81 9.67 11.39
C ASP A 153 4.44 8.54 10.54
N LEU A 154 4.90 8.91 9.34
CA LEU A 154 5.28 8.03 8.23
C LEU A 154 6.52 7.18 8.59
N LEU A 155 7.10 7.47 9.76
CA LEU A 155 8.36 6.95 10.25
C LEU A 155 8.24 6.17 11.56
N ASP A 156 7.03 6.06 12.11
CA ASP A 156 6.84 5.33 13.36
C ASP A 156 7.22 3.85 13.15
N GLY A 157 8.32 3.41 13.77
CA GLY A 157 8.92 2.09 13.60
C GLY A 157 9.75 1.86 12.32
N ILE A 158 9.92 2.85 11.42
CA ILE A 158 10.71 2.64 10.18
C ILE A 158 12.21 2.49 10.46
N TYR A 159 12.71 3.11 11.53
CA TYR A 159 14.09 2.96 11.96
C TYR A 159 14.38 1.55 12.51
N GLU A 160 13.32 0.81 12.89
CA GLU A 160 13.40 -0.60 13.28
C GLU A 160 13.19 -1.55 12.08
N ASP A 161 12.96 -1.01 10.88
CA ASP A 161 12.81 -1.81 9.68
C ASP A 161 14.12 -2.60 9.42
N PRO A 162 14.06 -3.93 9.25
CA PRO A 162 15.27 -4.75 9.04
C PRO A 162 16.12 -4.34 7.82
N LEU A 163 15.54 -3.57 6.89
CA LEU A 163 16.20 -3.08 5.68
C LEU A 163 16.72 -1.65 5.84
N TYR A 164 16.48 -0.96 6.95
CA TYR A 164 16.90 0.43 7.13
C TYR A 164 18.42 0.60 6.99
N ASP A 165 19.19 -0.16 7.78
CA ASP A 165 20.65 -0.11 7.73
C ASP A 165 21.19 -0.59 6.37
N GLN A 166 20.58 -1.65 5.81
CA GLN A 166 20.94 -2.14 4.48
C GLN A 166 20.71 -1.09 3.39
N ALA A 167 19.60 -0.35 3.47
CA ALA A 167 19.32 0.74 2.54
C ALA A 167 20.37 1.85 2.66
N LYS A 168 20.79 2.22 3.87
CA LYS A 168 21.86 3.19 4.09
C LYS A 168 23.20 2.74 3.47
N ASP A 169 23.60 1.49 3.69
CA ASP A 169 24.83 0.92 3.12
C ASP A 169 24.80 0.88 1.60
N LEU A 170 23.66 0.52 1.00
CA LEU A 170 23.48 0.55 -0.44
C LEU A 170 23.71 1.96 -0.99
N LEU A 171 23.17 2.98 -0.33
CA LEU A 171 23.30 4.36 -0.77
C LEU A 171 24.73 4.89 -0.73
N ALA A 172 25.60 4.36 0.13
CA ALA A 172 27.01 4.76 0.19
C ALA A 172 27.76 4.61 -1.15
N HIS A 173 27.25 3.77 -2.06
CA HIS A 173 27.84 3.53 -3.38
C HIS A 173 27.06 4.17 -4.54
N HIS A 174 26.00 4.94 -4.26
CA HIS A 174 25.15 5.55 -5.27
C HIS A 174 25.12 7.07 -5.15
N THR A 175 25.12 7.77 -6.28
CA THR A 175 24.99 9.23 -6.32
C THR A 175 23.53 9.68 -6.26
N THR A 176 22.61 8.82 -6.68
CA THR A 176 21.17 9.05 -6.67
C THR A 176 20.42 7.76 -6.33
N VAL A 177 19.21 7.90 -5.78
CA VAL A 177 18.33 6.77 -5.49
C VAL A 177 16.90 7.07 -5.89
N SER A 178 16.23 6.07 -6.47
CA SER A 178 14.78 6.08 -6.68
C SER A 178 14.10 4.96 -5.89
N PRO A 179 12.80 5.07 -5.55
CA PRO A 179 12.07 3.99 -4.88
C PRO A 179 12.21 2.66 -5.63
N SER A 180 12.21 2.71 -6.97
CA SER A 180 12.40 1.58 -7.88
C SER A 180 13.78 0.89 -7.78
N LEU A 181 14.82 1.56 -7.29
CA LEU A 181 16.09 0.91 -6.97
C LEU A 181 15.90 -0.01 -5.77
N LEU A 182 15.37 0.52 -4.66
CA LEU A 182 15.13 -0.24 -3.43
C LEU A 182 14.14 -1.39 -3.65
N GLN A 183 13.06 -1.18 -4.41
CA GLN A 183 12.09 -2.22 -4.75
C GLN A 183 12.75 -3.43 -5.43
N ARG A 184 13.69 -3.19 -6.37
CA ARG A 184 14.37 -4.25 -7.11
C ARG A 184 15.47 -4.92 -6.29
N THR A 185 16.24 -4.13 -5.54
CA THR A 185 17.35 -4.65 -4.72
C THR A 185 16.83 -5.51 -3.56
N TYR A 186 15.78 -5.04 -2.87
CA TYR A 186 15.27 -5.68 -1.65
C TYR A 186 13.96 -6.42 -1.85
N SER A 187 13.43 -6.47 -3.07
CA SER A 187 12.14 -7.09 -3.40
C SER A 187 10.97 -6.55 -2.56
N ILE A 188 11.02 -5.27 -2.20
CA ILE A 188 9.99 -4.59 -1.41
C ILE A 188 8.96 -3.87 -2.28
N GLY A 189 7.80 -3.56 -1.70
CA GLY A 189 6.75 -2.73 -2.29
C GLY A 189 7.14 -1.26 -2.37
N TYR A 190 6.41 -0.50 -3.20
CA TYR A 190 6.67 0.92 -3.45
C TYR A 190 6.58 1.76 -2.18
N ASN A 191 5.61 1.49 -1.31
CA ASN A 191 5.39 2.28 -0.10
C ASN A 191 6.51 2.11 0.91
N ARG A 192 7.01 0.87 1.13
CA ARG A 192 8.15 0.63 2.00
C ARG A 192 9.41 1.27 1.45
N ALA A 193 9.63 1.18 0.13
CA ALA A 193 10.73 1.88 -0.51
C ALA A 193 10.66 3.40 -0.29
N ASN A 194 9.48 4.03 -0.44
CA ASN A 194 9.33 5.46 -0.15
C ASN A 194 9.54 5.78 1.33
N ARG A 195 8.94 5.01 2.25
CA ARG A 195 9.14 5.21 3.70
C ARG A 195 10.61 5.13 4.10
N LEU A 196 11.36 4.16 3.54
CA LEU A 196 12.80 4.06 3.76
C LEU A 196 13.53 5.31 3.24
N LEU A 197 13.16 5.82 2.06
CA LEU A 197 13.76 7.05 1.52
C LEU A 197 13.39 8.29 2.34
N ASP A 198 12.16 8.40 2.83
CA ASP A 198 11.71 9.50 3.68
C ASP A 198 12.46 9.47 5.03
N ALA A 199 12.69 8.29 5.60
CA ALA A 199 13.49 8.11 6.80
C ALA A 199 14.96 8.50 6.60
N LEU A 200 15.52 8.14 5.44
CA LEU A 200 16.89 8.51 5.07
C LEU A 200 17.00 10.01 4.75
N GLU A 201 15.95 10.64 4.22
CA GLU A 201 15.86 12.08 4.02
C GLU A 201 15.90 12.84 5.34
N GLN A 202 15.13 12.40 6.35
CA GLN A 202 15.16 13.01 7.68
C GLN A 202 16.52 12.95 8.36
N GLN A 203 17.30 11.90 8.10
CA GLN A 203 18.66 11.77 8.61
C GLN A 203 19.70 12.51 7.76
N GLY A 204 19.28 13.25 6.75
CA GLY A 204 20.18 13.99 5.86
C GLY A 204 21.04 13.10 4.95
N ILE A 205 20.68 11.81 4.81
CA ILE A 205 21.36 10.84 3.94
C ILE A 205 20.91 11.01 2.50
N VAL A 206 19.64 11.38 2.30
CA VAL A 206 19.02 11.59 1.00
C VAL A 206 18.48 13.02 0.92
N GLY A 207 18.60 13.67 -0.24
CA GLY A 207 18.06 15.00 -0.49
C GLY A 207 16.53 14.98 -0.67
N PRO A 208 15.89 16.16 -0.64
CA PRO A 208 14.44 16.26 -0.61
C PRO A 208 13.74 15.68 -1.83
N PHE A 209 12.55 15.13 -1.61
CA PHE A 209 11.69 14.69 -2.71
C PHE A 209 11.29 15.87 -3.61
N ASN A 210 11.57 15.75 -4.90
CA ASN A 210 11.27 16.77 -5.91
C ASN A 210 10.18 16.33 -6.91
N GLY A 211 9.34 15.35 -6.53
CA GLY A 211 8.19 14.90 -7.32
C GLY A 211 8.52 13.83 -8.38
N ALA A 212 9.56 14.04 -9.18
CA ALA A 212 9.76 13.28 -10.43
C ALA A 212 11.15 12.68 -10.64
N SER A 213 12.17 13.14 -9.92
CA SER A 213 13.56 12.71 -10.15
C SER A 213 14.07 11.81 -9.01
N PRO A 214 15.10 10.97 -9.28
CA PRO A 214 15.84 10.28 -8.24
C PRO A 214 16.33 11.27 -7.19
N ARG A 215 16.18 10.92 -5.91
CA ARG A 215 16.67 11.74 -4.81
C ARG A 215 18.20 11.67 -4.79
N ARG A 216 18.85 12.81 -4.55
CA ARG A 216 20.31 12.89 -4.48
C ARG A 216 20.79 12.22 -3.19
N VAL A 217 21.81 11.37 -3.28
CA VAL A 217 22.46 10.84 -2.07
C VAL A 217 23.46 11.89 -1.56
N LEU A 218 23.42 12.15 -0.26
CA LEU A 218 24.20 13.20 0.40
C LEU A 218 25.40 12.65 1.20
N ILE A 219 25.53 11.33 1.34
CA ILE A 219 26.58 10.67 2.15
C ILE A 219 27.97 10.60 1.47
N ASN A 220 28.21 11.37 0.42
CA ASN A 220 29.53 11.36 -0.19
C ASN A 220 30.51 12.17 0.67
N GLU A 221 31.45 11.44 1.30
CA GLU A 221 32.70 11.87 1.94
C GLU A 221 32.69 12.11 3.46
N GLU A 222 32.68 11.05 4.29
CA GLU A 222 33.34 11.05 5.62
C GLU A 222 33.83 9.65 6.06
N HIS A 223 34.50 8.89 5.18
CA HIS A 223 35.32 7.77 5.62
C HIS A 223 36.67 7.79 4.90
N GLU A 224 37.55 8.66 5.38
CA GLU A 224 39.01 8.49 5.32
C GLU A 224 39.48 7.83 6.63
#